data_AF-A0A3D0G2X7-F1
#
_entry.id   AF-A0A3D0G2X7-F1
#
_cell.length_a   1.000
_cell.length_b   1.000
_cell.length_c   1.000
_cell.angle_alpha   90.00
_cell.angle_beta   90.00
_cell.angle_gamma   90.00
#
_symmetry.space_group_name_H-M   'P 1'
#
loop_
_entity.id
_entity.type
_entity.pdbx_description
1 polymer ?
#
loop_
_entity_poly.entity_id
_entity_poly.type
_entity_poly.pdbx_seq_one_letter_code
_entity_poly.pdbx_strand_id
1 'polypeptide(L)'
;MVGFNLLIVVSLSYVALLFVVAFWGDTQARAGGGGWLRSPIVYTLSLSIYCTAWTFYGAVGYAARSGLEFVTIYLGPTLVMVGWWWVLRRLVRIARVQRVTSIADLISSRYGKSNLLGVIVTLLAVIGTTPYIALQLQSVVLSYEVFAGRGVQDTVTNPSATAFWVAAGLAAFTVLFGTRTLDANERHHGVVTAIALEAVVKLIALLAVGVFVVWGIGGGPVGIAQAIEASEIAVWDIQGGRWATMLFLSAAAFLTLPRMFQVLVVEN
;
A
#
# COMPACT_ATOMS: atom_id res chain seq x y z
N MET A 1 24.51 15.03 3.26
CA MET A 1 24.18 14.23 2.07
C MET A 1 24.53 12.78 2.38
N VAL A 2 23.59 11.85 2.17
CA VAL A 2 23.77 10.42 2.47
C VAL A 2 24.43 9.78 1.24
N GLY A 3 25.53 9.04 1.42
CA GLY A 3 26.20 8.36 0.31
C GLY A 3 25.31 7.28 -0.31
N PHE A 4 25.40 7.07 -1.63
CA PHE A 4 24.62 6.07 -2.37
C PHE A 4 24.68 4.66 -1.73
N ASN A 5 25.89 4.22 -1.36
CA ASN A 5 26.11 2.94 -0.71
C ASN A 5 25.41 2.86 0.66
N LEU A 6 25.41 3.95 1.43
CA LEU A 6 24.73 4.00 2.73
C LEU A 6 23.22 3.88 2.55
N LEU A 7 22.65 4.52 1.53
CA LEU A 7 21.21 4.43 1.25
C LEU A 7 20.80 3.01 0.84
N ILE A 8 21.62 2.32 0.03
CA ILE A 8 21.41 0.91 -0.30
C ILE A 8 21.48 0.04 0.95
N VAL A 9 22.54 0.19 1.76
CA VAL A 9 22.73 -0.62 2.97
C VAL A 9 21.58 -0.42 3.96
N VAL A 10 21.14 0.82 4.19
CA VAL A 10 19.99 1.10 5.06
C VAL A 10 18.71 0.48 4.50
N SER A 11 18.48 0.59 3.19
CA SER A 11 17.28 0.01 2.55
C SER A 11 17.26 -1.52 2.64
N LEU A 12 18.39 -2.17 2.34
CA LEU A 12 18.52 -3.62 2.44
C LEU A 12 18.43 -4.10 3.90
N SER A 13 19.03 -3.37 4.84
CA SER A 13 18.95 -3.69 6.27
C SER A 13 17.52 -3.56 6.78
N TYR A 14 16.76 -2.56 6.33
CA TYR A 14 15.36 -2.39 6.66
C TYR A 14 14.49 -3.53 6.11
N VAL A 15 14.70 -3.92 4.85
CA VAL A 15 14.00 -5.07 4.25
C VAL A 15 14.35 -6.37 4.98
N ALA A 16 15.63 -6.58 5.31
CA ALA A 16 16.06 -7.74 6.08
C ALA A 16 15.42 -7.77 7.49
N LEU A 17 15.33 -6.62 8.17
CA LEU A 17 14.64 -6.50 9.46
C LEU A 17 13.16 -6.88 9.35
N LEU A 18 12.44 -6.33 8.37
CA LEU A 18 11.03 -6.69 8.13
C LEU A 18 10.87 -8.19 7.89
N PHE A 19 11.82 -8.80 7.17
CA PHE A 19 11.81 -10.24 6.92
C PHE A 19 12.06 -11.07 8.17
N VAL A 20 13.03 -10.68 9.01
CA VAL A 20 13.29 -11.31 10.31
C VAL A 20 12.02 -11.26 11.17
N VAL A 21 11.33 -10.13 11.19
CA VAL A 21 10.06 -9.98 11.91
C VAL A 21 8.96 -10.87 11.34
N ALA A 22 8.87 -11.00 10.01
CA ALA A 22 7.92 -11.91 9.37
C ALA A 22 8.18 -13.38 9.77
N PHE A 23 9.44 -13.82 9.67
CA PHE A 23 9.85 -15.18 10.03
C PHE A 23 9.63 -15.47 11.52
N TRP A 24 9.95 -14.51 12.38
CA TRP A 24 9.72 -14.66 13.81
C TRP A 24 8.23 -14.73 14.15
N GLY A 25 7.41 -13.89 13.50
CA GLY A 25 5.95 -13.94 13.63
C GLY A 25 5.37 -15.29 13.22
N ASP A 26 5.84 -15.87 12.13
CA ASP A 26 5.42 -17.20 11.68
C ASP A 26 5.85 -18.32 12.65
N THR A 27 7.08 -18.25 13.14
CA THR A 27 7.62 -19.21 14.14
C THR A 27 6.82 -19.17 15.44
N GLN A 28 6.47 -17.97 15.93
CA GLN A 28 5.70 -17.79 17.16
C GLN A 28 4.24 -18.25 17.01
N ALA A 29 3.64 -18.07 15.83
CA ALA A 29 2.30 -18.56 15.51
C ALA A 29 2.27 -20.10 15.51
N ARG A 30 3.28 -20.75 14.93
CA ARG A 30 3.45 -22.22 14.91
C ARG A 30 3.69 -22.81 16.29
N ALA A 31 4.37 -22.08 17.18
CA ALA A 31 4.63 -22.49 18.56
C ALA A 31 3.43 -22.33 19.52
N GLY A 32 2.23 -21.96 19.02
CA GLY A 32 1.02 -21.79 19.83
C GLY A 32 0.97 -20.49 20.66
N GLY A 33 2.01 -19.67 20.63
CA GLY A 33 2.12 -18.39 21.35
C GLY A 33 1.51 -17.17 20.63
N GLY A 34 0.71 -17.38 19.58
CA GLY A 34 0.29 -16.34 18.63
C GLY A 34 -0.94 -15.50 18.99
N GLY A 35 -1.36 -15.45 20.26
CA GLY A 35 -2.57 -14.69 20.67
C GLY A 35 -2.53 -13.21 20.28
N TRP A 36 -1.34 -12.59 20.33
CA TRP A 36 -1.12 -11.20 19.93
C TRP A 36 -1.11 -10.99 18.41
N LEU A 37 -0.65 -11.98 17.63
CA LEU A 37 -0.72 -11.96 16.16
C LEU A 37 -2.16 -12.02 15.63
N ARG A 38 -3.11 -12.44 16.48
CA ARG A 38 -4.56 -12.41 16.21
C ARG A 38 -5.24 -11.14 16.73
N SER A 39 -4.48 -10.18 17.26
CA SER A 39 -5.04 -8.94 17.78
C SER A 39 -5.73 -8.15 16.67
N PRO A 40 -6.91 -7.56 16.94
CA PRO A 40 -7.57 -6.65 16.00
C PRO A 40 -6.66 -5.49 15.56
N ILE A 41 -5.70 -5.09 16.39
CA ILE A 41 -4.75 -4.02 16.08
C ILE A 41 -3.80 -4.42 14.96
N VAL A 42 -3.25 -5.64 15.01
CA VAL A 42 -2.32 -6.14 13.99
C VAL A 42 -3.03 -6.28 12.64
N TYR A 43 -4.27 -6.80 12.66
CA TYR A 43 -5.12 -6.82 11.46
C TYR A 43 -5.40 -5.40 10.95
N THR A 44 -5.82 -4.48 11.82
CA THR A 44 -6.10 -3.08 11.43
C THR A 44 -4.88 -2.40 10.80
N LEU A 45 -3.69 -2.62 11.38
CA LEU A 45 -2.44 -2.11 10.84
C LEU A 45 -2.06 -2.81 9.53
N SER A 46 -2.38 -4.09 9.33
CA SER A 46 -2.09 -4.78 8.07
C SER A 46 -2.95 -4.28 6.91
N LEU A 47 -4.16 -3.75 7.17
CA LEU A 47 -4.93 -3.04 6.14
C LEU A 47 -4.19 -1.80 5.59
N SER A 48 -3.14 -1.31 6.26
CA SER A 48 -2.29 -0.24 5.74
C SER A 48 -1.50 -0.66 4.49
N ILE A 49 -1.59 -1.90 4.01
CA ILE A 49 -1.10 -2.28 2.68
C ILE A 49 -1.78 -1.45 1.56
N TYR A 50 -2.92 -0.82 1.87
CA TYR A 50 -3.51 0.23 1.02
C TYR A 50 -2.59 1.45 0.85
N CYS A 51 -1.83 1.79 1.90
CA CYS A 51 -0.88 2.91 1.93
C CYS A 51 0.46 2.50 1.32
N THR A 52 0.66 2.94 0.08
CA THR A 52 1.84 2.61 -0.75
C THR A 52 2.67 3.85 -1.03
N ALA A 53 3.69 3.78 -1.91
CA ALA A 53 4.43 4.97 -2.32
C ALA A 53 3.50 6.04 -2.94
N TRP A 54 2.36 5.61 -3.50
CA TRP A 54 1.28 6.52 -3.92
C TRP A 54 0.79 7.44 -2.78
N THR A 55 0.73 6.98 -1.54
CA THR A 55 0.28 7.81 -0.41
C THR A 55 1.28 8.93 -0.11
N PHE A 56 2.57 8.66 -0.22
CA PHE A 56 3.62 9.64 0.09
C PHE A 56 3.86 10.61 -1.07
N TYR A 57 3.92 10.11 -2.30
CA TYR A 57 4.21 10.92 -3.49
C TYR A 57 2.93 11.39 -4.19
N GLY A 58 2.02 10.46 -4.46
CA GLY A 58 0.80 10.69 -5.22
C GLY A 58 -0.23 11.53 -4.45
N ALA A 59 -0.59 11.14 -3.23
CA ALA A 59 -1.63 11.82 -2.47
C ALA A 59 -1.21 13.22 -2.01
N VAL A 60 0.04 13.41 -1.58
CA VAL A 60 0.59 14.73 -1.26
C VAL A 60 0.63 15.62 -2.50
N GLY A 61 1.14 15.10 -3.63
CA GLY A 61 1.14 15.83 -4.89
C GLY A 61 -0.27 16.13 -5.42
N TYR A 62 -1.23 15.24 -5.19
CA TYR A 62 -2.63 15.44 -5.55
C TYR A 62 -3.29 16.49 -4.66
N ALA A 63 -3.05 16.48 -3.35
CA ALA A 63 -3.51 17.52 -2.44
C ALA A 63 -2.95 18.91 -2.82
N ALA A 64 -1.67 18.97 -3.23
CA ALA A 64 -1.03 20.19 -3.68
C ALA A 64 -1.56 20.75 -5.01
N ARG A 65 -2.31 19.96 -5.81
CA ARG A 65 -2.87 20.39 -7.11
C ARG A 65 -4.39 20.47 -7.14
N SER A 66 -5.06 19.67 -6.32
CA SER A 66 -6.52 19.46 -6.37
C SER A 66 -7.18 19.66 -5.00
N GLY A 67 -6.44 20.21 -4.03
CA GLY A 67 -6.98 20.56 -2.71
C GLY A 67 -7.62 19.35 -2.03
N LEU A 68 -8.79 19.55 -1.44
CA LEU A 68 -9.51 18.56 -0.65
C LEU A 68 -10.07 17.36 -1.43
N GLU A 69 -9.99 17.34 -2.77
CA GLU A 69 -10.40 16.16 -3.54
C GLU A 69 -9.62 14.91 -3.13
N PHE A 70 -8.37 15.06 -2.65
CA PHE A 70 -7.54 13.93 -2.22
C PHE A 70 -8.19 13.11 -1.10
N VAL A 71 -9.03 13.74 -0.28
CA VAL A 71 -9.71 13.12 0.86
C VAL A 71 -10.66 12.02 0.40
N THR A 72 -11.24 12.13 -0.80
CA THR A 72 -12.13 11.10 -1.37
C THR A 72 -11.45 9.75 -1.52
N ILE A 73 -10.14 9.73 -1.78
CA ILE A 73 -9.32 8.52 -1.91
C ILE A 73 -9.34 7.70 -0.62
N TYR A 74 -9.49 8.36 0.54
CA TYR A 74 -9.53 7.71 1.85
C TYR A 74 -10.96 7.55 2.39
N LEU A 75 -11.88 8.45 2.03
CA LEU A 75 -13.28 8.34 2.43
C LEU A 75 -13.97 7.11 1.83
N GLY A 76 -13.69 6.76 0.57
CA GLY A 76 -14.29 5.58 -0.07
C GLY A 76 -13.99 4.28 0.70
N PRO A 77 -12.72 3.94 0.94
CA PRO A 77 -12.33 2.85 1.84
C PRO A 77 -12.97 2.93 3.23
N THR A 78 -13.03 4.14 3.82
CA THR A 78 -13.64 4.35 5.14
C THR A 78 -15.12 3.99 5.13
N LEU A 79 -15.88 4.39 4.09
CA LEU A 79 -17.28 4.02 3.93
C LEU A 79 -17.48 2.51 3.77
N VAL A 80 -16.58 1.83 3.06
CA VAL A 80 -16.60 0.36 2.94
C VAL A 80 -16.40 -0.29 4.30
N MET A 81 -15.47 0.22 5.11
CA MET A 81 -15.20 -0.30 6.46
C MET A 81 -16.31 0.03 7.45
N VAL A 82 -16.93 1.20 7.39
CA VAL A 82 -18.14 1.53 8.18
C VAL A 82 -19.30 0.65 7.75
N GLY A 83 -19.46 0.44 6.43
CA GLY A 83 -20.43 -0.47 5.82
C GLY A 83 -20.06 -1.96 5.92
N TRP A 84 -19.07 -2.32 6.75
CA TRP A 84 -18.50 -3.67 6.84
C TRP A 84 -19.55 -4.78 6.95
N TRP A 85 -20.56 -4.57 7.79
CA TRP A 85 -21.59 -5.59 8.04
C TRP A 85 -22.39 -5.98 6.80
N TRP A 86 -22.61 -5.05 5.89
CA TRP A 86 -23.47 -5.22 4.72
C TRP A 86 -22.71 -5.83 3.55
N VAL A 87 -21.54 -5.26 3.25
CA VAL A 87 -20.76 -5.62 2.06
C VAL A 87 -19.72 -6.68 2.41
N LEU A 88 -18.84 -6.35 3.35
CA LEU A 88 -17.60 -7.08 3.52
C LEU A 88 -17.76 -8.39 4.28
N ARG A 89 -18.58 -8.41 5.33
CA ARG A 89 -18.96 -9.65 6.02
C ARG A 89 -19.57 -10.67 5.05
N ARG A 90 -20.41 -10.20 4.11
CA ARG A 90 -21.04 -11.06 3.11
C ARG A 90 -20.01 -11.62 2.13
N LEU A 91 -19.09 -10.79 1.63
CA LEU A 91 -17.99 -11.21 0.77
C LEU A 91 -17.10 -12.26 1.46
N VAL A 92 -16.67 -12.01 2.69
CA VAL A 92 -15.86 -12.95 3.50
C VAL A 92 -16.59 -14.28 3.71
N ARG A 93 -17.89 -14.25 3.99
CA ARG A 93 -18.69 -15.47 4.15
C ARG A 93 -18.74 -16.28 2.85
N ILE A 94 -19.02 -15.63 1.72
CA ILE A 94 -19.07 -16.29 0.40
C ILE A 94 -17.71 -16.90 0.07
N ALA A 95 -16.64 -16.12 0.24
CA ALA A 95 -15.28 -16.57 -0.03
C ALA A 95 -14.91 -17.82 0.79
N ARG A 96 -15.25 -17.85 2.08
CA ARG A 96 -15.01 -19.04 2.93
C ARG A 96 -15.83 -20.26 2.51
N VAL A 97 -17.12 -20.09 2.21
CA VAL A 97 -17.99 -21.20 1.80
C VAL A 97 -17.54 -21.80 0.47
N GLN A 98 -17.10 -20.96 -0.46
CA GLN A 98 -16.69 -21.38 -1.80
C GLN A 98 -15.19 -21.67 -1.94
N ARG A 99 -14.42 -21.51 -0.85
CA ARG A 99 -12.95 -21.65 -0.80
C ARG A 99 -12.24 -20.79 -1.85
N VAL A 100 -12.69 -19.54 -1.96
CA VAL A 100 -12.16 -18.57 -2.91
C VAL A 100 -10.79 -18.09 -2.46
N THR A 101 -9.82 -18.11 -3.38
CA THR A 101 -8.44 -17.67 -3.11
C THR A 101 -8.06 -16.35 -3.78
N SER A 102 -8.91 -15.82 -4.66
CA SER A 102 -8.66 -14.56 -5.37
C SER A 102 -9.94 -13.89 -5.83
N ILE A 103 -9.87 -12.63 -6.26
CA ILE A 103 -11.03 -11.94 -6.82
C ILE A 103 -11.49 -12.56 -8.15
N ALA A 104 -10.57 -13.08 -8.95
CA ALA A 104 -10.91 -13.80 -10.18
C ALA A 104 -11.71 -15.06 -9.89
N ASP A 105 -11.32 -15.79 -8.85
CA ASP A 105 -12.04 -16.97 -8.39
C ASP A 105 -13.43 -16.60 -7.83
N LEU A 106 -13.53 -15.52 -7.03
CA LEU A 106 -14.82 -15.01 -6.53
C LEU A 106 -15.80 -14.69 -7.66
N ILE A 107 -15.30 -14.04 -8.72
CA ILE A 107 -16.12 -13.68 -9.86
C ILE A 107 -16.49 -14.94 -10.64
N SER A 108 -15.55 -15.85 -10.88
CA SER A 108 -15.82 -17.11 -11.60
C SER A 108 -16.85 -18.00 -10.87
N SER A 109 -16.77 -18.08 -9.55
CA SER A 109 -17.61 -18.95 -8.71
C SER A 109 -19.07 -18.51 -8.70
N ARG A 110 -19.33 -17.21 -8.93
CA ARG A 110 -20.67 -16.66 -9.13
C ARG A 110 -21.34 -17.17 -10.42
N TYR A 111 -20.55 -17.57 -11.42
CA TYR A 111 -21.04 -18.08 -12.71
C TYR A 111 -20.71 -19.57 -12.90
N GLY A 112 -20.82 -20.35 -11.82
CA GLY A 112 -20.63 -21.81 -11.88
C GLY A 112 -19.18 -22.25 -12.05
N LYS A 113 -18.21 -21.47 -11.53
CA LYS A 113 -16.76 -21.71 -11.68
C LYS A 113 -16.31 -21.72 -13.14
N SER A 114 -16.81 -20.77 -13.92
CA SER A 114 -16.41 -20.59 -15.32
C SER A 114 -14.92 -20.27 -15.44
N ASN A 115 -14.14 -21.20 -16.00
CA ASN A 115 -12.69 -21.03 -16.19
C ASN A 115 -12.39 -19.83 -17.11
N LEU A 116 -13.15 -19.68 -18.20
CA LEU A 116 -12.99 -18.55 -19.13
C LEU A 116 -13.11 -17.20 -18.41
N LEU A 117 -14.11 -17.05 -17.55
CA LEU A 117 -14.31 -15.81 -16.79
C LEU A 117 -13.17 -15.58 -15.80
N GLY A 118 -12.71 -16.63 -15.11
CA GLY A 118 -11.54 -16.56 -14.23
C GLY A 118 -10.28 -16.09 -14.95
N VAL A 119 -10.01 -16.62 -16.15
CA VAL A 119 -8.87 -16.21 -16.99
C VAL A 119 -9.00 -14.74 -17.40
N ILE A 120 -10.16 -14.31 -17.88
CA ILE A 120 -10.38 -12.91 -18.29
C ILE A 120 -10.13 -11.94 -17.13
N VAL A 121 -10.70 -12.22 -15.95
CA VAL A 121 -10.51 -11.36 -14.77
C VAL A 121 -9.04 -11.35 -14.34
N THR A 122 -8.36 -12.50 -14.41
CA THR A 122 -6.93 -12.58 -14.08
C THR A 122 -6.09 -11.73 -15.03
N LEU A 123 -6.33 -11.83 -16.34
CA LEU A 123 -5.63 -11.01 -17.33
C LEU A 123 -5.89 -9.51 -17.12
N LEU A 124 -7.14 -9.12 -16.83
CA LEU A 124 -7.47 -7.73 -16.49
C LEU A 124 -6.74 -7.27 -15.24
N ALA A 125 -6.65 -8.10 -14.20
CA ALA A 125 -5.92 -7.78 -12.99
C ALA A 125 -4.41 -7.62 -13.26
N VAL A 126 -3.80 -8.48 -14.09
CA VAL A 126 -2.39 -8.38 -14.48
C VAL A 126 -2.14 -7.09 -15.30
N ILE A 127 -2.96 -6.84 -16.31
CA ILE A 127 -2.85 -5.64 -17.16
C ILE A 127 -3.02 -4.36 -16.31
N GLY A 128 -3.97 -4.34 -15.38
CA GLY A 128 -4.21 -3.18 -14.51
C GLY A 128 -3.14 -2.97 -13.44
N THR A 129 -2.55 -4.04 -12.91
CA THR A 129 -1.52 -3.94 -11.86
C THR A 129 -0.13 -3.63 -12.41
N THR A 130 0.18 -4.02 -13.64
CA THR A 130 1.47 -3.74 -14.30
C THR A 130 1.85 -2.25 -14.32
N PRO A 131 1.02 -1.32 -14.84
CA PRO A 131 1.34 0.10 -14.83
C PRO A 131 1.37 0.67 -13.40
N TYR A 132 0.58 0.09 -12.48
CA TYR A 132 0.64 0.49 -11.08
C TYR A 132 1.99 0.15 -10.43
N ILE A 133 2.53 -1.06 -10.69
CA ILE A 133 3.88 -1.45 -10.24
C ILE A 133 4.93 -0.51 -10.84
N ALA A 134 4.81 -0.15 -12.13
CA ALA A 134 5.70 0.80 -12.76
C ALA A 134 5.70 2.17 -12.05
N LEU A 135 4.53 2.69 -11.67
CA LEU A 135 4.41 3.93 -10.89
C LEU A 135 5.02 3.80 -9.48
N GLN A 136 4.91 2.63 -8.84
CA GLN A 136 5.57 2.39 -7.56
C GLN A 136 7.10 2.39 -7.71
N LEU A 137 7.64 1.74 -8.75
CA LEU A 137 9.07 1.73 -9.06
C LEU A 137 9.59 3.14 -9.37
N GLN A 138 8.82 3.94 -10.11
CA GLN A 138 9.15 5.34 -10.37
C GLN A 138 9.26 6.15 -9.07
N SER A 139 8.35 5.93 -8.13
CA SER A 139 8.40 6.60 -6.82
C SER A 139 9.68 6.25 -6.07
N VAL A 140 10.14 4.99 -6.14
CA VAL A 140 11.42 4.57 -5.54
C VAL A 140 12.59 5.29 -6.22
N VAL A 141 12.65 5.31 -7.55
CA VAL A 141 13.71 6.01 -8.29
C VAL A 141 13.78 7.49 -7.92
N LEU A 142 12.63 8.16 -7.81
CA LEU A 142 12.55 9.56 -7.38
C LEU A 142 13.10 9.76 -5.96
N SER A 143 12.79 8.85 -5.01
CA SER A 143 13.40 8.87 -3.68
C SER A 143 14.93 8.81 -3.77
N TYR A 144 15.46 7.89 -4.57
CA TYR A 144 16.90 7.74 -4.76
C TYR A 144 17.55 9.00 -5.33
N GLU A 145 16.95 9.62 -6.35
CA GLU A 145 17.46 10.86 -6.96
C GLU A 145 17.54 12.03 -5.97
N VAL A 146 16.52 12.19 -5.13
CA VAL A 146 16.47 13.28 -4.12
C VAL A 146 17.57 13.10 -3.06
N PHE A 147 17.81 11.87 -2.59
CA PHE A 147 18.79 11.61 -1.54
C PHE A 147 20.24 11.49 -2.05
N ALA A 148 20.44 11.04 -3.29
CA ALA A 148 21.76 10.83 -3.88
C ALA A 148 22.35 12.08 -4.58
N GLY A 149 21.62 13.19 -4.66
CA GLY A 149 21.93 14.30 -5.57
C GLY A 149 23.20 15.14 -5.31
N ARG A 150 23.93 15.40 -6.41
CA ARG A 150 24.98 16.42 -6.70
C ARG A 150 26.47 16.12 -6.43
N GLY A 151 26.85 14.94 -5.91
CA GLY A 151 28.26 14.60 -5.68
C GLY A 151 28.92 13.64 -6.67
N VAL A 152 28.13 12.98 -7.53
CA VAL A 152 28.61 11.93 -8.45
C VAL A 152 28.21 12.32 -9.87
N GLN A 153 28.89 13.31 -10.42
CA GLN A 153 28.77 13.68 -11.84
C GLN A 153 29.48 12.68 -12.75
N ASP A 154 30.32 11.81 -12.19
CA ASP A 154 31.01 10.77 -12.92
C ASP A 154 30.47 9.40 -12.53
N THR A 155 29.87 8.73 -13.51
CA THR A 155 29.48 7.31 -13.54
C THR A 155 28.24 6.87 -12.74
N VAL A 156 27.17 6.53 -13.50
CA VAL A 156 26.08 5.60 -13.12
C VAL A 156 24.94 6.13 -12.23
N THR A 157 24.23 7.18 -12.64
CA THR A 157 22.80 7.31 -12.26
C THR A 157 21.95 7.54 -13.50
N ASN A 158 21.89 6.52 -14.36
CA ASN A 158 20.82 6.43 -15.35
C ASN A 158 19.55 5.98 -14.59
N PRO A 159 18.48 6.80 -14.52
CA PRO A 159 17.26 6.45 -13.78
C PRO A 159 16.66 5.10 -14.21
N SER A 160 16.84 4.74 -15.49
CA SER A 160 16.42 3.44 -16.02
C SER A 160 17.25 2.27 -15.48
N ALA A 161 18.57 2.47 -15.26
CA ALA A 161 19.43 1.47 -14.65
C ALA A 161 19.08 1.26 -13.17
N THR A 162 18.81 2.35 -12.43
CA THR A 162 18.33 2.27 -11.05
C THR A 162 17.00 1.53 -10.97
N ALA A 163 16.04 1.88 -11.83
CA ALA A 163 14.74 1.20 -11.92
C ALA A 163 14.91 -0.30 -12.21
N PHE A 164 15.78 -0.65 -13.17
CA PHE A 164 16.06 -2.04 -13.54
C PHE A 164 16.65 -2.84 -12.38
N TRP A 165 17.68 -2.33 -11.71
CA TRP A 165 18.32 -3.04 -10.59
C TRP A 165 17.41 -3.15 -9.37
N VAL A 166 16.61 -2.12 -9.07
CA VAL A 166 15.58 -2.19 -8.03
C VAL A 166 14.54 -3.24 -8.39
N ALA A 167 14.03 -3.25 -9.63
CA ALA A 167 13.06 -4.24 -10.08
C ALA A 167 13.62 -5.67 -10.06
N ALA A 168 14.87 -5.85 -10.50
CA ALA A 168 15.57 -7.14 -10.45
C ALA A 168 15.78 -7.62 -9.01
N GLY A 169 16.16 -6.71 -8.10
CA GLY A 169 16.27 -7.00 -6.67
C GLY A 169 14.94 -7.39 -6.05
N LEU A 170 13.86 -6.66 -6.33
CA LEU A 170 12.51 -6.99 -5.89
C LEU A 170 12.02 -8.33 -6.48
N ALA A 171 12.35 -8.62 -7.75
CA ALA A 171 12.02 -9.89 -8.39
C ALA A 171 12.78 -11.06 -7.74
N ALA A 172 14.09 -10.93 -7.55
CA ALA A 172 14.91 -11.93 -6.87
C ALA A 172 14.42 -12.15 -5.43
N PHE A 173 14.11 -11.08 -4.70
CA PHE A 173 13.52 -11.15 -3.37
C PHE A 173 12.18 -11.89 -3.39
N THR A 174 11.29 -11.55 -4.32
CA THR A 174 9.99 -12.21 -4.48
C THR A 174 10.15 -13.69 -4.81
N VAL A 175 11.12 -14.08 -5.64
CA VAL A 175 11.39 -15.49 -5.96
C VAL A 175 11.92 -16.23 -4.74
N LEU A 176 12.96 -15.70 -4.08
CA LEU A 176 13.62 -16.35 -2.95
C LEU A 176 12.69 -16.57 -1.76
N PHE A 177 11.82 -15.60 -1.49
CA PHE A 177 10.99 -15.56 -0.29
C PHE A 177 9.51 -15.82 -0.56
N GLY A 178 9.01 -15.48 -1.75
CA GLY A 178 7.60 -15.68 -2.11
C GLY A 178 7.27 -17.09 -2.57
N THR A 179 8.23 -17.84 -3.14
CA THR A 179 7.94 -19.19 -3.70
C THR A 179 8.14 -20.34 -2.71
N ARG A 180 8.80 -20.11 -1.56
CA ARG A 180 9.21 -21.17 -0.64
C ARG A 180 8.17 -21.56 0.42
N THR A 181 7.08 -20.80 0.59
CA THR A 181 6.07 -21.06 1.64
C THR A 181 4.62 -20.89 1.17
N LEU A 182 4.35 -20.96 -0.14
CA LEU A 182 2.99 -20.90 -0.69
C LEU A 182 2.27 -22.25 -0.57
N ASP A 183 2.03 -22.69 0.67
CA ASP A 183 0.93 -23.61 0.90
C ASP A 183 -0.34 -22.75 0.97
N ALA A 184 -1.17 -22.79 -0.08
CA ALA A 184 -2.33 -21.91 -0.28
C ALA A 184 -3.43 -22.04 0.81
N ASN A 185 -3.18 -22.85 1.84
CA ASN A 185 -4.07 -23.13 2.97
C ASN A 185 -3.52 -22.65 4.33
N GLU A 186 -2.26 -22.21 4.43
CA GLU A 186 -1.71 -21.67 5.68
C GLU A 186 -1.98 -20.16 5.81
N ARG A 187 -2.46 -19.73 6.98
CA ARG A 187 -2.62 -18.31 7.30
C ARG A 187 -1.22 -17.70 7.46
N HIS A 188 -0.86 -16.75 6.60
CA HIS A 188 0.43 -16.08 6.61
C HIS A 188 0.56 -15.03 7.74
N HIS A 189 0.49 -15.48 8.99
CA HIS A 189 0.58 -14.62 10.17
C HIS A 189 1.87 -13.78 10.21
N GLY A 190 2.98 -14.32 9.68
CA GLY A 190 4.24 -13.60 9.53
C GLY A 190 4.15 -12.39 8.60
N VAL A 191 3.52 -12.54 7.43
CA VAL A 191 3.37 -11.45 6.44
C VAL A 191 2.50 -10.32 7.00
N VAL A 192 1.38 -10.66 7.62
CA VAL A 192 0.48 -9.69 8.27
C VAL A 192 1.23 -8.89 9.35
N THR A 193 2.07 -9.55 10.15
CA THR A 193 2.86 -8.90 11.21
C THR A 193 3.92 -7.95 10.65
N ALA A 194 4.61 -8.34 9.57
CA ALA A 194 5.57 -7.48 8.91
C ALA A 194 4.92 -6.24 8.30
N ILE A 195 3.75 -6.38 7.67
CA ILE A 195 2.98 -5.25 7.15
C ILE A 195 2.56 -4.33 8.31
N ALA A 196 2.11 -4.89 9.44
CA ALA A 196 1.73 -4.09 10.60
C ALA A 196 2.89 -3.29 11.19
N LEU A 197 4.11 -3.87 11.24
CA LEU A 197 5.31 -3.13 11.64
C LEU A 197 5.64 -2.02 10.64
N GLU A 198 5.60 -2.33 9.35
CA GLU A 198 5.81 -1.35 8.28
C GLU A 198 4.80 -0.19 8.38
N ALA A 199 3.54 -0.47 8.75
CA ALA A 199 2.50 0.52 8.98
C ALA A 199 2.88 1.52 10.08
N VAL A 200 3.45 1.04 11.18
CA VAL A 200 3.89 1.90 12.29
C VAL A 200 5.03 2.81 11.84
N VAL A 201 6.01 2.27 11.11
CA VAL A 201 7.13 3.06 10.57
C VAL A 201 6.61 4.14 9.62
N LYS A 202 5.70 3.78 8.70
CA LYS A 202 5.04 4.72 7.79
C LYS A 202 4.30 5.82 8.53
N LEU A 203 3.54 5.48 9.56
CA LEU A 203 2.77 6.42 10.35
C LEU A 203 3.68 7.40 11.09
N ILE A 204 4.72 6.90 11.78
CA ILE A 204 5.69 7.74 12.47
C ILE A 204 6.39 8.68 11.49
N ALA A 205 6.82 8.18 10.33
CA ALA A 205 7.46 8.98 9.29
C ALA A 205 6.54 10.10 8.77
N LEU A 206 5.28 9.77 8.47
CA LEU A 206 4.31 10.75 7.98
C LEU A 206 3.97 11.81 9.04
N LEU A 207 3.80 11.40 10.29
CA LEU A 207 3.58 12.32 11.41
C LEU A 207 4.78 13.23 11.63
N ALA A 208 6.00 12.70 11.58
CA ALA A 208 7.23 13.49 11.70
C ALA A 208 7.33 14.55 10.59
N VAL A 209 7.01 14.19 9.35
CA VAL A 209 6.95 15.15 8.24
C VAL A 209 5.87 16.21 8.47
N GLY A 210 4.67 15.80 8.91
CA GLY A 210 3.60 16.74 9.23
C GLY A 210 3.98 17.72 10.34
N VAL A 211 4.62 17.23 11.41
CA VAL A 211 5.17 18.06 12.49
C VAL A 211 6.24 19.02 11.94
N PHE A 212 7.17 18.53 11.14
CA PHE A 212 8.18 19.38 10.53
C PHE A 212 7.57 20.49 9.64
N VAL A 213 6.53 20.18 8.87
CA VAL A 213 5.83 21.19 8.05
C VAL A 213 5.13 22.22 8.92
N VAL A 214 4.37 21.80 9.94
CA VAL A 214 3.60 22.73 10.78
C VAL A 214 4.51 23.64 11.59
N TRP A 215 5.49 23.09 12.31
CA TRP A 215 6.32 23.86 13.24
C TRP A 215 7.63 24.34 12.64
N GLY A 216 8.23 23.60 11.71
CA GLY A 216 9.51 23.94 11.10
C GLY A 216 9.40 24.90 9.91
N ILE A 217 8.32 24.80 9.12
CA ILE A 217 8.10 25.65 7.94
C ILE A 217 6.97 26.66 8.18
N GLY A 218 5.83 26.19 8.66
CA GLY A 218 4.60 26.97 8.78
C GLY A 218 4.53 27.91 9.98
N GLY A 219 5.57 28.00 10.82
CA GLY A 219 5.58 28.86 12.00
C GLY A 219 4.57 28.47 13.09
N GLY A 220 4.07 27.24 13.06
CA GLY A 220 3.05 26.71 13.96
C GLY A 220 1.64 26.70 13.35
N PRO A 221 0.62 26.28 14.12
CA PRO A 221 -0.74 26.11 13.63
C PRO A 221 -1.37 27.40 13.06
N VAL A 222 -1.04 28.56 13.64
CA VAL A 222 -1.55 29.86 13.20
C VAL A 222 -0.99 30.24 11.83
N GLY A 223 0.31 30.05 11.60
CA GLY A 223 0.91 30.36 10.29
C GLY A 223 0.44 29.39 9.20
N ILE A 224 0.18 28.12 9.54
CA ILE A 224 -0.49 27.19 8.63
C ILE A 224 -1.92 27.65 8.30
N ALA A 225 -2.70 28.09 9.27
CA ALA A 225 -4.06 28.58 9.02
C ALA A 225 -4.04 29.80 8.06
N GLN A 226 -3.12 30.74 8.26
CA GLN A 226 -2.94 31.88 7.36
C GLN A 226 -2.50 31.44 5.95
N ALA A 227 -1.60 30.46 5.85
CA ALA A 227 -1.18 29.91 4.56
C ALA A 227 -2.33 29.20 3.82
N ILE A 228 -3.24 28.54 4.55
CA ILE A 228 -4.45 27.95 3.98
C ILE A 228 -5.38 29.04 3.47
N GLU A 229 -5.63 30.10 4.25
CA GLU A 229 -6.50 31.22 3.83
C GLU A 229 -5.96 31.95 2.59
N ALA A 230 -4.64 32.08 2.47
CA ALA A 230 -3.97 32.71 1.34
C ALA A 230 -3.87 31.81 0.09
N SER A 231 -4.19 30.51 0.20
CA SER A 231 -4.01 29.54 -0.89
C SER A 231 -5.16 29.60 -1.89
N GLU A 232 -4.85 29.78 -3.17
CA GLU A 232 -5.86 29.73 -4.25
C GLU A 232 -6.59 28.38 -4.33
N ILE A 233 -5.93 27.30 -3.89
CA ILE A 233 -6.48 25.94 -3.85
C ILE A 233 -7.43 25.73 -2.65
N ALA A 234 -7.48 26.68 -1.71
CA ALA A 234 -8.42 26.63 -0.58
C ALA A 234 -9.85 27.01 -0.99
N VAL A 235 -10.04 27.61 -2.17
CA VAL A 235 -11.37 27.90 -2.72
C VAL A 235 -12.08 26.58 -3.02
N TRP A 236 -13.08 26.27 -2.21
CA TRP A 236 -13.75 24.98 -2.18
C TRP A 236 -14.79 24.83 -3.30
N ASP A 237 -14.34 24.77 -4.55
CA ASP A 237 -15.22 24.49 -5.70
C ASP A 237 -15.38 22.97 -5.90
N ILE A 238 -16.24 22.35 -5.10
CA ILE A 238 -16.51 20.91 -5.22
C ILE A 238 -17.33 20.64 -6.48
N GLN A 239 -16.69 20.06 -7.48
CA GLN A 239 -17.41 19.42 -8.58
C GLN A 239 -18.07 18.13 -8.08
N GLY A 240 -19.32 18.23 -7.62
CA GLY A 240 -20.04 17.11 -6.97
C GLY A 240 -20.02 15.79 -7.74
N GLY A 241 -20.14 15.84 -9.06
CA GLY A 241 -20.05 14.65 -9.92
C GLY A 241 -18.67 13.97 -9.90
N ARG A 242 -17.59 14.76 -9.97
CA ARG A 242 -16.21 14.27 -9.88
C ARG A 242 -15.92 13.71 -8.50
N TRP A 243 -16.34 14.43 -7.45
CA TRP A 243 -16.14 14.03 -6.06
C TRP A 243 -16.84 12.70 -5.74
N ALA A 244 -18.11 12.56 -6.14
CA ALA A 244 -18.86 11.31 -5.99
C ALA A 244 -18.23 10.15 -6.79
N THR A 245 -17.75 10.44 -8.01
CA THR A 245 -17.07 9.44 -8.85
C THR A 245 -15.78 8.95 -8.20
N MET A 246 -14.93 9.84 -7.67
CA MET A 246 -13.70 9.45 -6.97
C MET A 246 -13.96 8.69 -5.68
N LEU A 247 -14.97 9.11 -4.92
CA LEU A 247 -15.39 8.40 -3.72
C LEU A 247 -15.83 6.97 -4.03
N PHE A 248 -16.68 6.79 -5.03
CA PHE A 248 -17.14 5.46 -5.45
C PHE A 248 -16.00 4.63 -6.04
N LEU A 249 -15.16 5.23 -6.89
CA LEU A 249 -14.04 4.55 -7.53
C LEU A 249 -13.02 4.06 -6.50
N SER A 250 -12.69 4.87 -5.49
CA SER A 250 -11.77 4.47 -4.42
C SER A 250 -12.36 3.37 -3.52
N ALA A 251 -13.66 3.42 -3.21
CA ALA A 251 -14.38 2.35 -2.52
C ALA A 251 -14.34 1.03 -3.32
N ALA A 252 -14.61 1.10 -4.63
CA ALA A 252 -14.56 -0.05 -5.51
C ALA A 252 -13.12 -0.60 -5.64
N ALA A 253 -12.12 0.28 -5.79
CA ALA A 253 -10.72 -0.12 -5.85
C ALA A 253 -10.27 -0.81 -4.56
N PHE A 254 -10.67 -0.30 -3.39
CA PHE A 254 -10.36 -0.92 -2.10
C PHE A 254 -10.84 -2.37 -2.01
N LEU A 255 -12.02 -2.68 -2.55
CA LEU A 255 -12.56 -4.05 -2.58
C LEU A 255 -11.97 -4.92 -3.69
N THR A 256 -11.64 -4.32 -4.84
CA THR A 256 -11.29 -5.07 -6.05
C THR A 256 -9.79 -5.23 -6.30
N LEU A 257 -8.95 -4.44 -5.62
CA LEU A 257 -7.51 -4.57 -5.74
C LEU A 257 -7.06 -5.95 -5.23
N PRO A 258 -6.35 -6.76 -6.02
CA PRO A 258 -5.99 -8.14 -5.65
C PRO A 258 -5.31 -8.25 -4.29
N ARG A 259 -4.35 -7.36 -4.02
CA ARG A 259 -3.64 -7.31 -2.72
C ARG A 259 -4.55 -6.98 -1.54
N MET A 260 -5.53 -6.09 -1.74
CA MET A 260 -6.48 -5.73 -0.69
C MET A 260 -7.46 -6.87 -0.47
N PHE A 261 -7.98 -7.47 -1.54
CA PHE A 261 -8.87 -8.62 -1.47
C PHE A 261 -8.21 -9.78 -0.71
N GLN A 262 -6.93 -10.05 -0.97
CA GLN A 262 -6.15 -11.06 -0.25
C GLN A 262 -6.20 -10.82 1.27
N VAL A 263 -5.77 -9.65 1.74
CA VAL A 263 -5.71 -9.36 3.19
C VAL A 263 -7.11 -9.26 3.82
N LEU A 264 -8.06 -8.65 3.11
CA LEU A 264 -9.39 -8.31 3.64
C LEU A 264 -10.36 -9.49 3.66
N VAL A 265 -10.22 -10.41 2.69
CA VAL A 265 -11.17 -11.50 2.44
C VAL A 265 -10.53 -12.87 2.66
N VAL A 266 -9.34 -13.10 2.11
CA VAL A 266 -8.69 -14.42 2.14
C VAL A 266 -7.99 -14.66 3.49
N GLU A 267 -7.35 -13.64 4.06
CA GLU A 267 -6.58 -13.75 5.31
C GLU A 267 -7.39 -13.51 6.61
N ASN A 268 -8.69 -13.21 6.48
CA ASN A 268 -9.62 -12.93 7.60
C ASN A 268 -10.26 -14.20 8.20
#